data_AF-A0A364LMB9-F1
#
_entry.id   AF-A0A364LMB9-F1
#
_cell.length_a   1.000
_cell.length_b   1.000
_cell.length_c   1.000
_cell.angle_alpha   90.00
_cell.angle_beta   90.00
_cell.angle_gamma   90.00
#
_symmetry.space_group_name_H-M   'P 1'
#
loop_
_entity.id
_entity.type
_entity.pdbx_description
1 polymer ?
#
loop_
_entity_poly.entity_id
_entity_poly.type
_entity_poly.pdbx_seq_one_letter_code
_entity_poly.pdbx_strand_id
1 'polypeptide(L)'
;MLQRLKKLADYAMAGEKATEYGLTGWSQGEALKSILDLMKYWQDFRGEGQTETRQILECIQSFIERHGDGRFSGLHDLSKSGDNDNIDQKPIVRDRAGYWKDIKKGRASLFNSSALKEAAAGYDFKFILRTLNDAGWIMAS
;
A
#
# COMPACT_ATOMS: atom_id res chain seq x y z
N MET A 1 2.05 14.07 3.02
CA MET A 1 3.32 14.66 3.51
C MET A 1 3.21 16.18 3.72
N LEU A 2 2.78 16.97 2.71
CA LEU A 2 2.61 18.44 2.79
C LEU A 2 1.80 18.96 3.98
N GLN A 3 0.70 18.31 4.37
CA GLN A 3 -0.13 18.77 5.49
C GLN A 3 0.57 18.71 6.85
N ARG A 4 1.56 17.81 7.04
CA ARG A 4 2.29 17.69 8.32
C ARG A 4 3.34 18.78 8.47
N LEU A 5 4.04 19.13 7.39
CA LEU A 5 5.04 20.20 7.39
C LEU A 5 4.41 21.55 7.74
N LYS A 6 3.20 21.81 7.25
CA LYS A 6 2.46 23.03 7.57
C LYS A 6 2.17 23.15 9.07
N LYS A 7 1.68 22.07 9.70
CA LYS A 7 1.42 22.07 11.15
C LYS A 7 2.69 22.26 11.98
N LEU A 8 3.80 21.64 11.58
CA LEU A 8 5.09 21.83 12.26
C LEU A 8 5.57 23.29 12.15
N ALA A 9 5.40 23.92 10.99
CA ALA A 9 5.71 25.35 10.82
C ALA A 9 4.81 26.24 11.70
N ASP A 10 3.51 25.93 11.79
CA ASP A 10 2.57 26.65 12.65
C ASP A 10 2.97 26.53 14.14
N TYR A 11 3.37 25.33 14.58
CA TYR A 11 3.85 25.11 15.95
C TYR A 11 5.17 25.82 16.24
N ALA A 12 6.11 25.84 15.29
CA ALA A 12 7.37 26.55 15.45
C ALA A 12 7.10 28.05 15.59
N MET A 13 6.28 28.62 14.70
CA MET A 13 5.90 30.04 14.74
C MET A 13 5.18 30.41 16.04
N ALA A 14 4.24 29.58 16.51
CA ALA A 14 3.56 29.79 17.78
C ALA A 14 4.52 29.71 18.96
N GLY A 15 5.48 28.79 18.94
CA GLY A 15 6.51 28.64 19.96
C GLY A 15 7.45 29.85 20.01
N GLU A 16 7.94 30.35 18.88
CA GLU A 16 8.76 31.57 18.82
C GLU A 16 8.00 32.77 19.38
N LYS A 17 6.73 32.91 19.00
CA LYS A 17 5.88 34.00 19.50
C LYS A 17 5.65 33.89 21.01
N ALA A 18 5.44 32.69 21.54
CA ALA A 18 5.33 32.47 22.98
C ALA A 18 6.65 32.77 23.72
N THR A 19 7.80 32.50 23.10
CA THR A 19 9.12 32.88 23.61
C THR A 19 9.31 34.40 23.65
N GLU A 20 8.90 35.13 22.61
CA GLU A 20 8.92 36.61 22.61
C GLU A 20 8.09 37.19 23.76
N TYR A 21 6.96 36.56 24.08
CA TYR A 21 6.13 36.95 25.23
C TYR A 21 6.65 36.45 26.59
N GLY A 22 7.80 35.76 26.64
CA GLY A 22 8.41 35.26 27.86
C GLY A 22 7.66 34.08 28.52
N LEU A 23 6.77 33.40 27.77
CA LEU A 23 5.90 32.36 28.31
C LEU A 23 6.59 30.98 28.41
N THR A 24 7.60 30.73 27.59
CA THR A 24 8.26 29.41 27.46
C THR A 24 9.51 29.27 28.32
N GLY A 25 10.18 30.38 28.63
CA GLY A 25 11.52 30.38 29.23
C GLY A 25 12.63 29.90 28.28
N TRP A 26 12.32 29.75 26.99
CA TRP A 26 13.28 29.33 25.97
C TRP A 26 14.06 30.50 25.38
N SER A 27 15.21 30.21 24.77
CA SER A 27 15.96 31.18 23.98
C SER A 27 15.29 31.40 22.62
N GLN A 28 15.54 32.55 22.00
CA GLN A 28 15.09 32.81 20.64
C GLN A 28 15.63 31.72 19.67
N GLY A 29 14.77 31.18 18.82
CA GLY A 29 15.11 30.11 17.86
C GLY A 29 15.08 28.69 18.44
N GLU A 30 14.85 28.53 19.74
CA GLU A 30 14.86 27.22 20.41
C GLU A 30 13.58 26.40 20.14
N ALA A 31 12.45 27.07 19.90
CA ALA A 31 11.22 26.39 19.48
C ALA A 31 11.38 25.81 18.07
N LEU A 32 11.94 26.59 17.14
CA LEU A 32 12.26 26.12 15.79
C LEU A 32 13.25 24.94 15.82
N LYS A 33 14.33 25.05 16.60
CA LYS A 33 15.34 23.99 16.75
C LYS A 33 14.71 22.69 17.27
N SER A 34 13.87 22.77 18.29
CA SER A 34 13.19 21.61 18.86
C SER A 34 12.29 20.90 17.84
N ILE A 35 11.60 21.66 16.98
CA ILE A 35 10.79 21.08 15.90
C ILE A 35 11.64 20.43 14.81
N LEU A 36 12.79 21.02 14.47
CA LEU A 36 13.73 20.41 13.52
C LEU A 36 14.30 19.09 14.06
N ASP A 37 14.66 19.05 15.34
CA ASP A 37 15.18 17.84 15.99
C ASP A 37 14.11 16.75 16.10
N LEU A 38 12.87 17.11 16.45
CA LEU A 38 11.73 16.20 16.41
C LEU A 38 11.50 15.64 15.00
N MET A 39 11.65 16.47 13.97
CA MET A 39 11.46 16.06 12.59
C MET A 39 12.55 15.09 12.13
N LYS A 40 13.81 15.35 12.48
CA LYS A 40 14.95 14.43 12.22
C LYS A 40 14.76 13.11 12.94
N TYR A 41 14.47 13.15 14.23
CA TYR A 41 14.21 11.94 15.02
C TYR A 41 13.08 11.10 14.42
N TRP A 42 12.02 11.74 13.95
CA TRP A 42 10.91 11.05 13.32
C TRP A 42 11.23 10.52 11.91
N GLN A 43 12.12 11.17 11.17
CA GLN A 43 12.67 10.64 9.93
C GLN A 43 13.51 9.39 10.20
N ASP A 44 14.40 9.45 11.20
CA ASP A 44 15.26 8.34 11.60
C ASP A 44 14.45 7.14 12.12
N PHE A 45 13.41 7.39 12.94
CA PHE A 45 12.54 6.34 13.49
C PHE A 45 11.69 5.63 12.42
N ARG A 46 11.36 6.30 11.31
CA ARG A 46 10.57 5.67 10.23
C ARG A 46 11.35 4.64 9.43
N GLY A 47 12.69 4.75 9.37
CA GLY A 47 13.52 4.04 8.42
C GLY A 47 13.21 4.40 6.96
N GLU A 48 14.21 4.26 6.09
CA GLU A 48 14.04 4.49 4.65
C GLU A 48 13.24 3.32 4.02
N GLY A 49 11.97 3.54 3.70
CA GLY A 49 11.21 2.77 2.71
C GLY A 49 10.71 1.36 3.08
N GLN A 50 11.31 0.67 4.06
CA GLN A 50 10.97 -0.75 4.31
C GLN A 50 9.54 -0.97 4.83
N THR A 51 8.98 0.01 5.56
CA THR A 51 7.65 -0.11 6.17
C THR A 51 6.53 -0.02 5.14
N GLU A 52 6.61 0.91 4.18
CA GLU A 52 5.56 1.08 3.16
C GLU A 52 5.58 -0.08 2.15
N THR A 53 6.76 -0.50 1.71
CA THR A 53 6.93 -1.68 0.85
C THR A 53 6.36 -2.93 1.53
N ARG A 54 6.68 -3.15 2.81
CA ARG A 54 6.13 -4.27 3.58
C ARG A 54 4.61 -4.20 3.73
N GLN A 55 4.07 -3.03 4.05
CA GLN A 55 2.63 -2.81 4.16
C GLN A 55 1.90 -3.14 2.85
N ILE A 56 2.44 -2.74 1.69
CA ILE A 56 1.85 -3.08 0.38
C ILE A 56 1.82 -4.60 0.18
N LEU A 57 2.92 -5.30 0.48
CA LEU A 57 2.98 -6.76 0.35
C LEU A 57 1.99 -7.45 1.29
N GLU A 58 1.90 -7.01 2.55
CA GLU A 58 0.95 -7.53 3.54
C GLU A 58 -0.51 -7.27 3.13
N CYS A 59 -0.81 -6.09 2.59
CA CYS A 59 -2.13 -5.74 2.06
C CYS A 59 -2.54 -6.66 0.91
N ILE A 60 -1.63 -6.92 -0.03
CA ILE A 60 -1.88 -7.79 -1.18
C ILE A 60 -2.06 -9.23 -0.74
N GLN A 61 -1.20 -9.74 0.15
CA GLN A 61 -1.36 -11.08 0.72
C GLN A 61 -2.71 -11.22 1.43
N SER A 62 -3.05 -10.27 2.29
CA SER A 62 -4.33 -10.25 3.03
C SER A 62 -5.54 -10.19 2.09
N PHE A 63 -5.41 -9.55 0.93
CA PHE A 63 -6.47 -9.53 -0.07
C PHE A 63 -6.66 -10.91 -0.71
N ILE A 64 -5.57 -11.61 -1.05
CA ILE A 64 -5.63 -12.96 -1.60
C ILE A 64 -6.26 -13.91 -0.59
N GLU A 65 -5.85 -13.85 0.68
CA GLU A 65 -6.38 -14.72 1.74
C GLU A 65 -7.88 -14.49 1.99
N ARG A 66 -8.35 -13.24 1.94
CA ARG A 66 -9.78 -12.91 2.15
C ARG A 66 -10.68 -13.21 0.95
N HIS A 67 -10.13 -13.13 -0.26
CA HIS A 67 -10.95 -13.13 -1.48
C HIS A 67 -10.58 -14.25 -2.47
N GLY A 68 -9.62 -15.10 -2.15
CA GLY A 68 -9.07 -16.13 -3.04
C GLY A 68 -10.12 -17.02 -3.71
N ASP A 69 -11.09 -17.52 -2.94
CA ASP A 69 -12.09 -18.45 -3.46
C ASP A 69 -13.34 -17.77 -4.03
N GLY A 70 -13.57 -16.50 -3.67
CA GLY A 70 -14.79 -15.77 -4.02
C GLY A 70 -14.65 -14.77 -5.17
N ARG A 71 -13.43 -14.26 -5.43
CA ARG A 71 -13.17 -13.23 -6.44
C ARG A 71 -12.15 -13.63 -7.50
N PHE A 72 -11.53 -14.82 -7.39
CA PHE A 72 -10.63 -15.36 -8.42
C PHE A 72 -11.21 -16.62 -9.06
N SER A 73 -10.98 -16.80 -10.36
CA SER A 73 -11.41 -17.99 -11.10
C SER A 73 -10.21 -18.75 -11.69
N GLY A 74 -10.32 -20.06 -11.84
CA GLY A 74 -9.27 -20.85 -12.49
C GLY A 74 -9.13 -20.45 -13.95
N LEU A 75 -7.91 -20.21 -14.43
CA LEU A 75 -7.67 -19.85 -15.83
C LEU A 75 -8.14 -20.97 -16.78
N HIS A 76 -8.06 -22.23 -16.33
CA HIS A 76 -8.53 -23.40 -17.08
C HIS A 76 -10.06 -23.43 -17.27
N ASP A 77 -10.84 -22.75 -16.42
CA ASP A 77 -12.30 -22.65 -16.54
C ASP A 77 -12.75 -21.77 -17.72
N LEU A 78 -11.82 -21.06 -18.38
CA LEU A 78 -12.06 -20.31 -19.61
C LEU A 78 -11.84 -21.15 -20.88
N SER A 79 -11.06 -22.24 -20.79
CA SER A 79 -10.68 -23.09 -21.93
C SER A 79 -11.66 -24.22 -22.23
N LYS A 80 -12.56 -24.53 -21.30
CA LYS A 80 -13.62 -25.54 -21.50
C LYS A 80 -14.84 -24.98 -22.27
N SER A 81 -14.62 -24.06 -23.20
CA SER A 81 -15.64 -23.62 -24.16
C SER A 81 -15.71 -24.59 -25.34
N GLY A 82 -15.78 -25.90 -25.06
CA GLY A 82 -16.13 -26.91 -26.05
C GLY A 82 -17.65 -27.04 -26.09
N ASP A 83 -18.21 -27.33 -27.26
CA ASP A 83 -19.64 -27.33 -27.64
C ASP A 83 -20.64 -28.10 -26.72
N ASN A 84 -20.23 -28.64 -25.57
CA ASN A 84 -21.07 -29.45 -24.66
C ASN A 84 -20.99 -29.05 -23.17
N ASP A 85 -20.44 -27.89 -22.82
CA ASP A 85 -20.42 -27.46 -21.41
C ASP A 85 -21.71 -26.69 -21.06
N ASN A 86 -22.53 -27.29 -20.19
CA ASN A 86 -23.69 -26.65 -19.57
C ASN A 86 -23.26 -25.31 -18.94
N ILE A 87 -23.60 -24.21 -19.60
CA ILE A 87 -23.27 -22.84 -19.20
C ILE A 87 -23.74 -22.54 -17.75
N ASP A 88 -24.77 -23.27 -17.28
CA ASP A 88 -25.39 -23.16 -15.96
C ASP A 88 -24.52 -23.68 -14.79
N GLN A 89 -23.42 -24.40 -15.04
CA GLN A 89 -22.56 -24.93 -13.96
C GLN A 89 -21.35 -24.02 -13.65
N LYS A 90 -21.18 -22.90 -14.35
CA LYS A 90 -20.05 -22.01 -14.08
C LYS A 90 -20.30 -21.21 -12.80
N PRO A 91 -19.40 -21.22 -11.81
CA PRO A 91 -19.55 -20.42 -10.61
C PRO A 91 -19.66 -18.93 -10.97
N ILE A 92 -20.75 -18.28 -10.58
CA ILE A 92 -20.90 -16.83 -10.74
C ILE A 92 -19.96 -16.15 -9.74
N VAL A 93 -18.89 -15.54 -10.25
CA VAL A 93 -17.94 -14.77 -9.46
C VAL A 93 -18.33 -13.30 -9.51
N ARG A 94 -18.83 -12.77 -8.40
CA ARG A 94 -19.13 -11.34 -8.25
C ARG A 94 -17.84 -10.54 -8.03
N ASP A 95 -17.78 -9.34 -8.61
CA ASP A 95 -16.64 -8.41 -8.48
C ASP A 95 -15.27 -9.06 -8.73
N ARG A 96 -15.15 -9.85 -9.80
CA ARG A 96 -13.95 -10.63 -10.12
C ARG A 96 -12.67 -9.79 -10.02
N ALA A 97 -11.82 -10.18 -9.09
CA ALA A 97 -10.52 -9.56 -8.84
C ALA A 97 -9.43 -10.07 -9.79
N GLY A 98 -9.62 -11.26 -10.37
CA GLY A 98 -8.66 -11.83 -11.29
C GLY A 98 -8.85 -13.32 -11.54
N TYR A 99 -7.74 -13.98 -11.87
CA TYR A 99 -7.67 -15.41 -12.13
C TYR A 99 -6.57 -16.04 -11.29
N TRP A 100 -6.59 -17.36 -11.16
CA TRP A 100 -5.45 -18.11 -10.64
C TRP A 100 -5.03 -19.19 -11.63
N LYS A 101 -3.75 -19.52 -11.59
CA LYS A 101 -3.16 -20.62 -12.34
C LYS A 101 -2.25 -21.41 -11.42
N ASP A 102 -2.37 -22.73 -11.43
CA ASP A 102 -1.43 -23.58 -10.73
C ASP A 102 -0.09 -23.60 -11.50
N ILE A 103 0.99 -23.46 -10.74
CA ILE A 103 2.38 -23.48 -11.20
C ILE A 103 3.14 -24.57 -10.44
N LYS A 104 4.32 -24.97 -10.92
CA LYS A 104 5.12 -26.05 -10.27
C LYS A 104 5.40 -25.82 -8.78
N LYS A 105 5.38 -24.56 -8.32
CA LYS A 105 5.67 -24.15 -6.94
C LYS A 105 4.43 -23.74 -6.13
N GLY A 106 3.21 -23.99 -6.62
CA GLY A 106 1.98 -23.62 -5.93
C GLY A 106 0.99 -22.93 -6.87
N ARG A 107 0.46 -21.77 -6.47
CA ARG A 107 -0.57 -21.04 -7.21
C ARG A 107 -0.12 -19.60 -7.48
N ALA A 108 -0.27 -19.16 -8.73
CA ALA A 108 -0.05 -17.78 -9.14
C ALA A 108 -1.40 -17.05 -9.25
N SER A 109 -1.53 -15.92 -8.57
CA SER A 109 -2.71 -15.04 -8.65
C SER A 109 -2.48 -13.97 -9.70
N LEU A 110 -3.34 -13.92 -10.71
CA LEU A 110 -3.35 -12.95 -11.80
C LEU A 110 -4.38 -11.87 -11.48
N PHE A 111 -3.92 -10.72 -11.00
CA PHE A 111 -4.80 -9.61 -10.62
C PHE A 111 -5.21 -8.76 -11.83
N ASN A 112 -6.46 -8.31 -11.84
CA ASN A 112 -6.88 -7.18 -12.66
C ASN A 112 -6.35 -5.88 -12.04
N SER A 113 -6.10 -4.86 -12.88
CA SER A 113 -5.56 -3.57 -12.42
C SER A 113 -6.45 -2.87 -11.40
N SER A 114 -7.78 -3.02 -11.48
CA SER A 114 -8.73 -2.46 -10.52
C SER A 114 -8.60 -3.11 -9.14
N ALA A 115 -8.54 -4.45 -9.09
CA ALA A 115 -8.43 -5.20 -7.85
C ALA A 115 -7.06 -5.04 -7.20
N LEU A 116 -5.99 -4.88 -7.99
CA LEU A 116 -4.67 -4.59 -7.43
C LEU A 116 -4.61 -3.21 -6.76
N LYS A 117 -5.27 -2.21 -7.36
CA LYS A 117 -5.44 -0.88 -6.75
C LYS A 117 -6.30 -0.93 -5.48
N GLU A 118 -7.33 -1.77 -5.49
CA GLU A 118 -8.19 -2.00 -4.32
C GLU A 118 -7.43 -2.67 -3.18
N ALA A 119 -6.62 -3.69 -3.49
CA ALA A 119 -5.87 -4.48 -2.51
C ALA A 119 -4.89 -3.62 -1.70
N ALA A 120 -4.23 -2.65 -2.33
CA ALA A 120 -3.33 -1.70 -1.70
C ALA A 120 -3.84 -0.25 -1.83
N ALA A 121 -5.12 -0.05 -1.50
CA ALA A 121 -5.74 1.27 -1.51
C ALA A 121 -4.98 2.26 -0.61
N GLY A 122 -4.72 3.47 -1.12
CA GLY A 122 -3.95 4.50 -0.42
C GLY A 122 -2.50 4.63 -0.90
N TYR A 123 -1.99 3.70 -1.70
CA TYR A 123 -0.68 3.78 -2.36
C TYR A 123 -0.81 4.09 -3.84
N ASP A 124 0.22 4.71 -4.43
CA ASP A 124 0.30 4.96 -5.86
C ASP A 124 0.47 3.64 -6.64
N PHE A 125 -0.23 3.50 -7.77
CA PHE A 125 -0.21 2.27 -8.56
C PHE A 125 1.19 1.90 -9.10
N LYS A 126 1.98 2.89 -9.52
CA LYS A 126 3.36 2.62 -9.98
C LYS A 126 4.23 2.18 -8.82
N PHE A 127 4.02 2.75 -7.62
CA PHE A 127 4.73 2.33 -6.42
C PHE A 127 4.38 0.91 -5.97
N ILE A 128 3.12 0.50 -6.09
CA ILE A 128 2.69 -0.89 -5.87
C ILE A 128 3.40 -1.84 -6.83
N LEU A 129 3.38 -1.53 -8.14
CA LEU A 129 4.03 -2.37 -9.15
C LEU A 129 5.54 -2.49 -8.92
N ARG A 130 6.21 -1.37 -8.61
CA ARG A 130 7.63 -1.37 -8.28
C ARG A 130 7.90 -2.22 -7.04
N THR A 131 7.11 -2.07 -5.98
CA THR A 131 7.24 -2.87 -4.76
C THR A 131 7.13 -4.37 -5.03
N LEU A 132 6.13 -4.78 -5.82
CA LEU A 132 5.95 -6.18 -6.18
C LEU A 132 7.09 -6.71 -7.06
N ASN A 133 7.60 -5.88 -7.97
CA ASN A 133 8.73 -6.23 -8.83
C ASN A 133 10.02 -6.38 -8.02
N ASP A 134 10.31 -5.41 -7.14
CA ASP A 134 11.51 -5.40 -6.30
C ASP A 134 11.49 -6.56 -5.29
N ALA A 135 10.30 -7.00 -4.85
CA ALA A 135 10.11 -8.19 -4.03
C ALA A 135 10.14 -9.52 -4.82
N GLY A 136 10.18 -9.48 -6.15
CA GLY A 136 10.15 -10.67 -7.02
C GLY A 136 8.80 -11.39 -7.06
N TRP A 137 7.71 -10.70 -6.71
CA TRP A 137 6.34 -11.26 -6.72
C TRP A 137 5.67 -11.19 -8.09
N ILE A 138 6.16 -10.34 -8.98
CA ILE A 138 5.76 -10.35 -10.39
C ILE A 138 6.57 -11.41 -11.11
N MET A 139 5.87 -12.41 -11.65
CA MET A 139 6.52 -13.37 -12.54
C MET A 139 6.88 -12.65 -13.83
N ALA A 140 8.17 -12.55 -14.13
CA ALA A 140 8.63 -12.07 -15.43
C ALA A 140 8.06 -12.96 -16.53
N SER A 141 7.43 -12.33 -17.52
CA SER A 141 6.88 -13.00 -18.71
C SER A 141 7.99 -13.58 -19.59
#